data_AF-A0A8S3F1E6-F1
#
_entry.id   AF-A0A8S3F1E6-F1
#
_cell.length_a   1.000
_cell.length_b   1.000
_cell.length_c   1.000
_cell.angle_alpha   90.00
_cell.angle_beta   90.00
_cell.angle_gamma   90.00
#
_symmetry.space_group_name_H-M   'P 1'
#
loop_
_entity.id
_entity.type
_entity.pdbx_description
1 polymer ?
#
loop_
_entity_poly.entity_id
_entity_poly.type
_entity_poly.pdbx_seq_one_letter_code
_entity_poly.pdbx_strand_id
1 'polypeptide(L)'
;FQRPVLVILDRSIDLASLLHHTWTCQALAHDILDFKSNRVEIEEVDESIVLNDGQHPTKRRSYDLMQTDKFWKQQKGNPFPIVAESIQEELERYRQSEEEVKRLKTAMGIEGDPQDLASSQLNDMTSKLTSAVSSLPELLERKKLLDAHTNIATALLDQIKKRKLDIFFETEEKIMAKQVQEKILIEILSDPTAGTPEDKLRLFLIHYICTPMMTQV
;
A
#
# COMPACT_ATOMS: atom_id res chain seq x y z
N PHE A 1 8.89 -11.45 -37.65
CA PHE A 1 9.95 -10.51 -37.23
C PHE A 1 9.31 -9.17 -36.93
N GLN A 2 9.40 -8.70 -35.67
CA GLN A 2 9.09 -7.32 -35.31
C GLN A 2 10.40 -6.57 -35.12
N ARG A 3 10.52 -5.38 -35.72
CA ARG A 3 11.69 -4.51 -35.54
C ARG A 3 11.46 -3.63 -34.30
N PRO A 4 12.43 -3.52 -33.39
CA PRO A 4 12.30 -2.63 -32.24
C PRO A 4 12.25 -1.17 -32.69
N VAL A 5 11.45 -0.36 -32.00
CA VAL A 5 11.37 1.10 -32.16
C VAL A 5 11.87 1.74 -30.87
N LEU A 6 12.80 2.69 -30.98
CA LEU A 6 13.25 3.53 -29.87
C LEU A 6 12.58 4.90 -29.99
N VAL A 7 11.78 5.26 -28.98
CA VAL A 7 11.16 6.60 -28.89
C VAL A 7 11.92 7.40 -27.84
N ILE A 8 12.48 8.54 -28.24
CA ILE A 8 13.16 9.49 -27.35
C ILE A 8 12.24 10.69 -27.21
N LEU A 9 11.89 11.03 -25.98
CA LEU A 9 10.96 12.12 -25.66
C LEU A 9 11.65 13.12 -24.75
N ASP A 10 11.33 14.40 -24.94
CA ASP A 10 11.61 15.42 -23.94
C ASP A 10 10.48 15.44 -22.89
N ARG A 11 10.81 15.75 -21.64
CA ARG A 11 9.83 15.83 -20.56
C ARG A 11 8.82 16.96 -20.78
N SER A 12 9.18 17.99 -21.55
CA SER A 12 8.31 19.13 -21.87
C SER A 12 7.03 18.76 -22.62
N ILE A 13 6.93 17.54 -23.17
CA ILE A 13 5.72 17.07 -23.85
C ILE A 13 4.53 16.92 -22.89
N ASP A 14 4.79 16.65 -21.60
CA ASP A 14 3.77 16.47 -20.57
C ASP A 14 4.33 16.76 -19.17
N LEU A 15 4.19 18.03 -18.77
CA LEU A 15 4.56 18.52 -17.45
C LEU A 15 3.49 18.25 -16.39
N ALA A 16 2.21 18.18 -16.78
CA ALA A 16 1.11 17.96 -15.84
C ALA A 16 1.23 16.60 -15.15
N SER A 17 1.58 15.55 -15.91
CA SER A 17 1.78 14.21 -15.35
C SER A 17 2.94 14.09 -14.34
N LEU A 18 3.86 15.07 -14.24
CA LEU A 18 4.87 15.08 -13.16
C LEU A 18 4.31 15.58 -11.84
N LEU A 19 3.31 16.44 -11.92
CA LEU A 19 2.75 17.15 -10.78
C LEU A 19 1.51 16.45 -10.26
N HIS A 20 0.86 15.65 -11.10
CA HIS A 20 -0.37 14.94 -10.77
C HIS A 20 -0.17 13.99 -9.58
N HIS A 21 -1.04 14.09 -8.58
CA HIS A 21 -1.13 13.06 -7.55
C HIS A 21 -1.52 11.75 -8.19
N THR A 22 -0.89 10.66 -7.76
CA THR A 22 -1.12 9.35 -8.37
C THR A 22 -1.95 8.48 -7.46
N TRP A 23 -2.74 7.57 -8.04
CA TRP A 23 -3.62 6.69 -7.26
C TRP A 23 -3.21 5.22 -7.29
N THR A 24 -2.16 4.87 -8.02
CA THR A 24 -1.61 3.50 -8.00
C THR A 24 -0.72 3.30 -6.78
N CYS A 25 -0.72 2.11 -6.20
CA CYS A 25 -0.01 1.85 -4.94
C CYS A 25 1.48 2.22 -4.98
N GLN A 26 2.19 1.85 -6.05
CA GLN A 26 3.62 2.17 -6.21
C GLN A 26 3.89 3.66 -6.29
N ALA A 27 3.15 4.34 -7.16
CA ALA A 27 3.39 5.76 -7.40
C ALA A 27 2.97 6.59 -6.18
N LEU A 28 1.85 6.23 -5.53
CA LEU A 28 1.39 6.87 -4.32
C LEU A 28 2.38 6.68 -3.17
N ALA A 29 2.91 5.46 -2.96
CA ALA A 29 3.94 5.21 -1.97
C ALA A 29 5.22 5.98 -2.24
N HIS A 30 5.61 6.13 -3.50
CA HIS A 30 6.75 6.96 -3.87
C HIS A 30 6.51 8.46 -3.62
N ASP A 31 5.28 8.93 -3.84
CA ASP A 31 4.93 10.35 -3.75
C ASP A 31 4.75 10.82 -2.30
N ILE A 32 4.21 9.97 -1.42
CA ILE A 32 3.77 10.41 -0.08
C ILE A 32 4.53 9.78 1.10
N LEU A 33 5.31 8.72 0.88
CA LEU A 33 6.16 8.10 1.89
C LEU A 33 7.63 8.32 1.56
N ASP A 34 8.54 8.09 2.52
CA ASP A 34 9.98 8.13 2.24
C ASP A 34 10.40 6.85 1.50
N PHE A 35 10.22 6.86 0.18
CA PHE A 35 10.53 5.76 -0.72
C PHE A 35 11.86 6.03 -1.42
N LYS A 36 12.90 5.25 -1.10
CA LYS A 36 14.20 5.34 -1.78
C LYS A 36 14.77 3.94 -2.02
N SER A 37 15.32 3.68 -3.20
CA SER A 37 16.00 2.40 -3.50
C SER A 37 15.15 1.15 -3.24
N ASN A 38 13.86 1.17 -3.61
CA ASN A 38 12.88 0.10 -3.32
C ASN A 38 12.64 -0.17 -1.84
N ARG A 39 12.84 0.84 -0.99
CA ARG A 39 12.63 0.77 0.45
C ARG A 39 11.72 1.90 0.88
N VAL A 40 10.77 1.59 1.74
CA VAL A 40 9.86 2.56 2.37
C VAL A 40 10.22 2.68 3.84
N GLU A 41 10.42 3.90 4.31
CA GLU A 41 10.55 4.21 5.74
C GLU A 41 9.26 4.83 6.28
N ILE A 42 8.76 4.27 7.38
CA ILE A 42 7.52 4.70 8.04
C ILE A 42 7.85 5.00 9.51
N GLU A 43 7.44 6.19 9.96
CA GLU A 43 7.49 6.55 11.37
C GLU A 43 6.21 6.07 12.05
N GLU A 44 6.34 5.09 12.95
CA GLU A 44 5.26 4.62 13.80
C GLU A 44 5.41 5.25 15.19
N VAL A 45 4.30 5.71 15.77
CA VAL A 45 4.27 6.19 17.16
C VAL A 45 4.16 4.97 18.07
N ASP A 46 5.10 4.78 18.98
CA ASP A 46 5.05 3.69 19.95
C ASP A 46 4.15 4.06 21.13
N GLU A 47 2.86 3.79 20.98
CA GLU A 47 1.84 4.06 22.00
C GLU A 47 2.08 3.30 23.33
N SER A 48 2.95 2.28 23.33
CA SER A 48 3.26 1.51 24.54
C SER A 48 4.25 2.19 25.48
N ILE A 49 4.96 3.23 25.01
CA ILE A 49 5.96 3.96 25.79
C ILE A 49 5.52 5.42 25.91
N VAL A 50 5.22 5.86 27.13
CA VAL A 50 4.97 7.28 27.42
C VAL A 50 6.26 7.87 27.98
N LEU A 51 6.85 8.82 27.27
CA LEU A 51 7.98 9.59 27.80
C LEU A 51 7.49 10.52 28.92
N ASN A 52 8.42 10.96 29.77
CA ASN A 52 8.11 11.81 30.95
C ASN A 52 7.36 13.12 30.62
N ASP A 53 7.33 13.52 29.35
CA ASP A 53 6.65 14.73 28.85
C ASP A 53 5.30 14.43 28.15
N GLY A 54 4.75 13.22 28.33
CA GLY A 54 3.49 12.80 27.71
C GLY A 54 3.57 12.49 26.22
N GLN A 55 4.77 12.52 25.63
CA GLN A 55 5.02 12.18 24.23
C GLN A 55 5.34 10.70 24.07
N HIS A 56 4.90 10.11 22.97
CA HIS A 56 5.27 8.76 22.58
C HIS A 56 6.49 8.78 21.66
N PRO A 57 7.50 7.91 21.85
CA PRO A 57 8.66 7.88 20.98
C PRO A 57 8.26 7.38 19.58
N THR A 58 8.78 8.03 18.54
CA THR A 58 8.62 7.58 17.15
C THR A 58 9.67 6.53 16.81
N LYS A 59 9.22 5.36 16.36
CA LYS A 59 10.08 4.30 15.86
C LYS A 59 10.01 4.27 14.34
N ARG A 60 11.15 4.44 13.68
CA ARG A 60 11.26 4.24 12.23
C ARG A 60 11.32 2.76 11.92
N ARG A 61 10.39 2.29 11.09
CA ARG A 61 10.43 0.97 10.47
C ARG A 61 10.74 1.10 8.99
N SER A 62 11.50 0.13 8.48
CA SER A 62 11.93 0.08 7.10
C SER A 62 11.44 -1.20 6.45
N TYR A 63 10.84 -1.07 5.26
CA TYR A 63 10.25 -2.17 4.51
C TYR A 63 10.88 -2.22 3.11
N ASP A 64 11.49 -3.35 2.77
CA ASP A 64 12.12 -3.58 1.45
C ASP A 64 11.10 -4.20 0.48
N LEU A 65 10.81 -3.50 -0.62
CA LEU A 65 9.86 -3.90 -1.66
C LEU A 65 10.58 -4.60 -2.82
N MET A 66 10.91 -5.87 -2.60
CA MET A 66 11.69 -6.70 -3.50
C MET A 66 10.86 -7.23 -4.69
N GLN A 67 11.49 -7.49 -5.83
CA GLN A 67 10.82 -8.11 -7.00
C GLN A 67 10.45 -9.59 -6.78
N THR A 68 11.03 -10.23 -5.77
CA THR A 68 10.70 -11.58 -5.33
C THR A 68 9.38 -11.66 -4.57
N ASP A 69 8.90 -10.53 -4.07
CA ASP A 69 7.59 -10.41 -3.43
C ASP A 69 6.49 -10.52 -4.50
N LYS A 70 5.77 -11.65 -4.46
CA LYS A 70 4.69 -11.96 -5.40
C LYS A 70 3.52 -10.97 -5.27
N PHE A 71 3.18 -10.58 -4.04
CA PHE A 71 2.09 -9.64 -3.77
C PHE A 71 2.44 -8.28 -4.37
N TRP A 72 3.62 -7.75 -4.06
CA TRP A 72 4.08 -6.48 -4.60
C TRP A 72 4.13 -6.49 -6.13
N LYS A 73 4.71 -7.54 -6.72
CA LYS A 73 4.80 -7.68 -8.17
C LYS A 73 3.45 -7.62 -8.87
N GLN A 74 2.41 -8.19 -8.26
CA GLN A 74 1.05 -8.24 -8.80
C GLN A 74 0.27 -6.94 -8.54
N GLN A 75 0.43 -6.32 -7.36
CA GLN A 75 -0.45 -5.27 -6.89
C GLN A 75 0.10 -3.85 -7.06
N LYS A 76 1.42 -3.66 -7.22
CA LYS A 76 2.06 -2.34 -7.22
C LYS A 76 1.47 -1.33 -8.24
N GLY A 77 1.00 -1.82 -9.39
CA GLY A 77 0.42 -0.98 -10.45
C GLY A 77 -1.08 -0.74 -10.33
N ASN A 78 -1.75 -1.39 -9.37
CA ASN A 78 -3.20 -1.26 -9.22
C ASN A 78 -3.55 -0.02 -8.39
N PRO A 79 -4.75 0.57 -8.62
CA PRO A 79 -5.31 1.59 -7.76
C PRO A 79 -5.32 1.18 -6.28
N PHE A 80 -5.00 2.12 -5.39
CA PHE A 80 -4.89 1.87 -3.96
C PHE A 80 -6.11 1.14 -3.34
N PRO A 81 -7.38 1.45 -3.69
CA PRO A 81 -8.53 0.69 -3.18
C PRO A 81 -8.49 -0.80 -3.50
N ILE A 82 -8.09 -1.16 -4.73
CA ILE A 82 -7.96 -2.57 -5.17
C ILE A 82 -6.84 -3.27 -4.39
N VAL A 83 -5.75 -2.57 -4.10
CA VAL A 83 -4.66 -3.12 -3.29
C VAL A 83 -5.13 -3.36 -1.85
N ALA A 84 -5.87 -2.43 -1.24
CA ALA A 84 -6.42 -2.60 0.10
C ALA A 84 -7.38 -3.80 0.19
N GLU A 85 -8.25 -3.99 -0.80
CA GLU A 85 -9.10 -5.18 -0.92
C GLU A 85 -8.28 -6.47 -1.04
N SER A 86 -7.24 -6.47 -1.89
CA SER A 86 -6.37 -7.64 -2.05
C SER A 86 -5.58 -7.97 -0.79
N ILE A 87 -5.15 -6.98 0.01
CA ILE A 87 -4.53 -7.21 1.32
C ILE A 87 -5.52 -7.93 2.22
N GLN A 88 -6.77 -7.45 2.28
CA GLN A 88 -7.81 -8.03 3.12
C GLN A 88 -8.11 -9.50 2.75
N GLU A 89 -8.20 -9.81 1.46
CA GLU A 89 -8.37 -11.19 0.99
C GLU A 89 -7.19 -12.10 1.39
N GLU A 90 -5.95 -11.60 1.25
CA GLU A 90 -4.76 -12.37 1.58
C GLU A 90 -4.62 -12.63 3.08
N LEU A 91 -5.08 -11.68 3.90
CA LEU A 91 -5.16 -11.77 5.37
C LEU A 91 -6.17 -12.81 5.82
N GLU A 92 -7.32 -12.89 5.14
CA GLU A 92 -8.31 -13.93 5.38
C GLU A 92 -7.79 -15.33 4.99
N ARG A 93 -7.12 -15.46 3.83
CA ARG A 93 -6.48 -16.73 3.42
C ARG A 93 -5.38 -17.16 4.39
N TYR A 94 -4.59 -16.21 4.90
CA TYR A 94 -3.58 -16.48 5.91
C TYR A 94 -4.21 -17.01 7.20
N ARG A 95 -5.29 -16.36 7.70
CA ARG A 95 -6.00 -16.80 8.91
C ARG A 95 -6.52 -18.23 8.79
N GLN A 96 -7.14 -18.58 7.67
CA GLN A 96 -7.63 -19.94 7.41
C GLN A 96 -6.48 -20.97 7.45
N SER A 97 -5.33 -20.63 6.86
CA SER A 97 -4.15 -21.49 6.87
C SER A 97 -3.56 -21.65 8.29
N GLU A 98 -3.53 -20.56 9.07
CA GLU A 98 -3.07 -20.58 10.47
C GLU A 98 -3.99 -21.42 11.36
N GLU A 99 -5.31 -21.31 11.18
CA GLU A 99 -6.31 -22.11 11.90
C GLU A 99 -6.21 -23.61 11.57
N GLU A 100 -5.97 -23.96 10.31
CA GLU A 100 -5.73 -25.35 9.91
C GLU A 100 -4.49 -25.93 10.59
N VAL A 101 -3.38 -25.18 10.62
CA VAL A 101 -2.15 -25.57 11.33
C VAL A 101 -2.41 -25.74 12.83
N LYS A 102 -3.13 -24.81 13.46
CA LYS A 102 -3.52 -24.89 14.88
C LYS A 102 -4.36 -26.13 15.14
N ARG A 103 -5.36 -26.41 14.28
CA ARG A 103 -6.21 -27.61 14.37
C ARG A 103 -5.41 -28.90 14.25
N LEU A 104 -4.49 -28.99 13.28
CA LEU A 104 -3.61 -30.15 13.11
C LEU A 104 -2.71 -30.36 14.33
N LYS A 105 -2.18 -29.28 14.91
CA LYS A 105 -1.39 -29.33 16.14
C LYS A 105 -2.21 -29.87 17.33
N THR A 106 -3.45 -29.40 17.50
CA THR A 106 -4.34 -29.85 18.59
C THR A 106 -4.81 -31.28 18.39
N ALA A 107 -5.17 -31.68 17.17
CA ALA A 107 -5.66 -33.02 16.85
C ALA A 107 -4.62 -34.13 17.10
N MET A 108 -3.32 -33.79 17.09
CA MET A 108 -2.24 -34.73 17.38
C MET A 108 -1.82 -34.79 18.86
N GLY A 109 -2.51 -34.09 19.76
CA GLY A 109 -2.46 -34.40 21.19
C GLY A 109 -1.07 -34.36 21.83
N ILE A 110 -0.38 -33.21 21.80
CA ILE A 110 0.70 -32.97 22.77
C ILE A 110 0.14 -32.82 24.21
N GLU A 111 -1.19 -32.82 24.40
CA GLU A 111 -1.85 -32.80 25.72
C GLU A 111 -3.02 -33.80 25.89
N GLY A 112 -3.24 -34.77 24.99
CA GLY A 112 -4.41 -35.67 25.04
C GLY A 112 -4.09 -37.13 24.69
N ASP A 113 -4.58 -38.06 25.52
CA ASP A 113 -4.26 -39.49 25.52
C ASP A 113 -4.63 -40.18 24.18
N PRO A 114 -3.74 -40.96 23.52
CA PRO A 114 -3.89 -41.37 22.11
C PRO A 114 -4.83 -42.57 21.85
N GLN A 115 -5.76 -42.89 22.76
CA GLN A 115 -6.31 -44.25 22.82
C GLN A 115 -7.48 -44.54 21.87
N ASP A 116 -8.07 -43.55 21.18
CA ASP A 116 -9.32 -43.74 20.39
C ASP A 116 -9.26 -43.34 18.90
N LEU A 117 -8.08 -43.09 18.32
CA LEU A 117 -7.97 -42.74 16.88
C LEU A 117 -7.65 -43.98 16.03
N ALA A 118 -8.55 -44.32 15.09
CA ALA A 118 -8.35 -45.42 14.14
C ALA A 118 -7.03 -45.27 13.35
N SER A 119 -6.31 -46.37 13.16
CA SER A 119 -4.97 -46.41 12.55
C SER A 119 -4.87 -45.81 11.14
N SER A 120 -5.95 -45.81 10.35
CA SER A 120 -6.00 -45.13 9.04
C SER A 120 -6.12 -43.60 9.16
N GLN A 121 -6.84 -43.11 10.18
CA GLN A 121 -6.97 -41.67 10.44
C GLN A 121 -5.66 -41.09 11.01
N LEU A 122 -4.92 -41.88 11.78
CA LEU A 122 -3.61 -41.50 12.31
C LEU A 122 -2.56 -41.28 11.20
N ASN A 123 -2.53 -42.15 10.17
CA ASN A 123 -1.60 -42.01 9.04
C ASN A 123 -1.91 -40.79 8.18
N ASP A 124 -3.19 -40.53 7.88
CA ASP A 124 -3.62 -39.35 7.11
C ASP A 124 -3.32 -38.05 7.89
N MET A 125 -3.58 -38.02 9.20
CA MET A 125 -3.21 -36.89 10.07
C MET A 125 -1.70 -36.68 10.19
N THR A 126 -0.91 -37.75 10.31
CA THR A 126 0.56 -37.66 10.37
C THR A 126 1.14 -37.11 9.05
N SER A 127 0.58 -37.52 7.90
CA SER A 127 0.98 -36.99 6.59
C SER A 127 0.64 -35.50 6.44
N LYS A 128 -0.57 -35.10 6.84
CA LYS A 128 -1.02 -33.69 6.84
C LYS A 128 -0.21 -32.83 7.81
N LEU A 129 0.14 -33.36 8.98
CA LEU A 129 1.03 -32.67 9.93
C LEU A 129 2.43 -32.52 9.34
N THR A 130 3.01 -33.58 8.78
CA THR A 130 4.36 -33.51 8.17
C THR A 130 4.39 -32.46 7.06
N SER A 131 3.34 -32.39 6.23
CA SER A 131 3.18 -31.35 5.22
C SER A 131 3.03 -29.96 5.83
N ALA A 132 2.21 -29.79 6.87
CA ALA A 132 1.98 -28.52 7.54
C ALA A 132 3.24 -27.99 8.26
N VAL A 133 3.99 -28.88 8.92
CA VAL A 133 5.27 -28.55 9.57
C VAL A 133 6.31 -28.13 8.52
N SER A 134 6.29 -28.77 7.36
CA SER A 134 7.18 -28.40 6.24
C SER A 134 6.81 -27.05 5.61
N SER A 135 5.54 -26.63 5.66
CA SER A 135 5.07 -25.34 5.13
C SER A 135 5.06 -24.20 6.15
N LEU A 136 5.29 -24.47 7.44
CA LEU A 136 5.37 -23.44 8.49
C LEU A 136 6.34 -22.28 8.16
N PRO A 137 7.58 -22.53 7.68
CA PRO A 137 8.49 -21.45 7.33
C PRO A 137 7.95 -20.55 6.21
N GLU A 138 7.28 -21.14 5.21
CA GLU A 138 6.64 -20.40 4.12
C GLU A 138 5.47 -19.56 4.64
N LEU A 139 4.66 -20.12 5.55
CA LEU A 139 3.54 -19.42 6.17
C LEU A 139 4.01 -18.22 7.01
N LEU A 140 5.11 -18.35 7.75
CA LEU A 140 5.72 -17.27 8.52
C LEU A 140 6.30 -16.16 7.64
N GLU A 141 7.01 -16.51 6.56
CA GLU A 141 7.53 -15.50 5.63
C GLU A 141 6.39 -14.78 4.90
N ARG A 142 5.34 -15.52 4.52
CA ARG A 142 4.11 -14.94 3.96
C ARG A 142 3.46 -13.95 4.92
N LYS A 143 3.36 -14.30 6.21
CA LYS A 143 2.86 -13.39 7.25
C LYS A 143 3.67 -12.11 7.32
N LYS A 144 5.00 -12.23 7.38
CA LYS A 144 5.91 -11.09 7.47
C LYS A 144 5.76 -10.12 6.29
N LEU A 145 5.65 -10.64 5.07
CA LEU A 145 5.40 -9.82 3.88
C LEU A 145 4.01 -9.17 3.93
N LEU A 146 2.99 -9.92 4.34
CA LEU A 146 1.64 -9.38 4.46
C LEU A 146 1.55 -8.27 5.52
N ASP A 147 2.14 -8.46 6.70
CA ASP A 147 2.23 -7.46 7.75
C ASP A 147 2.93 -6.19 7.24
N ALA A 148 4.00 -6.33 6.44
CA ALA A 148 4.66 -5.19 5.81
C ALA A 148 3.72 -4.42 4.87
N HIS A 149 2.99 -5.10 3.98
CA HIS A 149 2.03 -4.46 3.08
C HIS A 149 0.86 -3.82 3.82
N THR A 150 0.36 -4.46 4.88
CA THR A 150 -0.68 -3.88 5.74
C THR A 150 -0.19 -2.60 6.39
N ASN A 151 1.04 -2.56 6.93
CA ASN A 151 1.59 -1.36 7.56
C ASN A 151 1.81 -0.23 6.53
N ILE A 152 2.32 -0.56 5.34
CA ILE A 152 2.44 0.41 4.24
C ILE A 152 1.06 0.95 3.85
N ALA A 153 0.07 0.09 3.65
CA ALA A 153 -1.27 0.51 3.26
C ALA A 153 -1.96 1.39 4.32
N THR A 154 -1.78 1.08 5.60
CA THR A 154 -2.25 1.92 6.71
C THR A 154 -1.58 3.29 6.68
N ALA A 155 -0.25 3.35 6.55
CA ALA A 155 0.47 4.61 6.48
C ALA A 155 0.07 5.46 5.26
N LEU A 156 -0.17 4.82 4.10
CA LEU A 156 -0.72 5.50 2.93
C LEU A 156 -2.10 6.09 3.23
N LEU A 157 -3.00 5.29 3.78
CA LEU A 157 -4.36 5.73 4.10
C LEU A 157 -4.35 6.91 5.08
N ASP A 158 -3.46 6.90 6.07
CA ASP A 158 -3.31 7.98 7.03
C ASP A 158 -2.83 9.27 6.36
N GLN A 159 -1.85 9.19 5.46
CA GLN A 159 -1.39 10.36 4.70
C GLN A 159 -2.47 10.89 3.75
N ILE A 160 -3.20 10.01 3.05
CA ILE A 160 -4.32 10.39 2.17
C ILE A 160 -5.36 11.17 2.97
N LYS A 161 -5.79 10.64 4.12
CA LYS A 161 -6.79 11.29 4.98
C LYS A 161 -6.28 12.62 5.54
N LYS A 162 -5.06 12.62 6.08
CA LYS A 162 -4.45 13.79 6.72
C LYS A 162 -4.31 14.96 5.75
N ARG A 163 -3.96 14.68 4.49
CA ARG A 163 -3.75 15.68 3.44
C ARG A 163 -4.96 15.88 2.53
N LYS A 164 -6.03 15.11 2.71
CA LYS A 164 -7.23 15.08 1.83
C LYS A 164 -6.89 14.87 0.35
N LEU A 165 -5.95 13.95 0.08
CA LEU A 165 -5.40 13.74 -1.27
C LEU A 165 -6.42 13.23 -2.28
N ASP A 166 -7.50 12.62 -1.81
CA ASP A 166 -8.67 12.26 -2.62
C ASP A 166 -9.26 13.48 -3.35
N ILE A 167 -9.38 14.61 -2.65
CA ILE A 167 -9.92 15.86 -3.22
C ILE A 167 -8.94 16.47 -4.23
N PHE A 168 -7.63 16.44 -3.94
CA PHE A 168 -6.60 16.90 -4.87
C PHE A 168 -6.62 16.06 -6.16
N PHE A 169 -6.54 14.74 -6.03
CA PHE A 169 -6.56 13.81 -7.17
C PHE A 169 -7.80 14.03 -8.06
N GLU A 170 -9.00 14.08 -7.47
CA GLU A 170 -10.23 14.27 -8.24
C GLU A 170 -10.26 15.62 -8.96
N THR A 171 -9.78 16.68 -8.30
CA THR A 171 -9.75 18.03 -8.89
C THR A 171 -8.74 18.12 -10.02
N GLU A 172 -7.55 17.52 -9.85
CA GLU A 172 -6.51 17.48 -10.86
C GLU A 172 -6.96 16.69 -12.10
N GLU A 173 -7.57 15.52 -11.92
CA GLU A 173 -8.15 14.74 -13.02
C GLU A 173 -9.19 15.55 -13.81
N LYS A 174 -10.08 16.27 -13.13
CA LYS A 174 -11.06 17.16 -13.77
C LYS A 174 -10.37 18.28 -14.55
N ILE A 175 -9.34 18.90 -14.00
CA ILE A 175 -8.56 19.95 -14.68
C ILE A 175 -7.88 19.39 -15.94
N MET A 176 -7.21 18.24 -15.83
CA MET A 176 -6.52 17.58 -16.94
C MET A 176 -7.51 17.10 -18.02
N ALA A 177 -8.73 16.74 -17.64
CA ALA A 177 -9.84 16.45 -18.53
C ALA A 177 -10.54 17.71 -19.11
N LYS A 178 -10.01 18.91 -18.83
CA LYS A 178 -10.56 20.22 -19.26
C LYS A 178 -11.96 20.53 -18.72
N GLN A 179 -12.30 19.98 -17.55
CA GLN A 179 -13.56 20.20 -16.83
C GLN A 179 -13.32 21.06 -15.58
N VAL A 180 -12.66 22.21 -15.76
CA VAL A 180 -12.22 23.07 -14.65
C VAL A 180 -13.39 23.65 -13.87
N GLN A 181 -13.29 23.60 -12.54
CA GLN A 181 -14.22 24.25 -11.61
C GLN A 181 -13.44 25.22 -10.72
N GLU A 182 -13.27 26.47 -11.18
CA GLU A 182 -12.44 27.48 -10.50
C GLU A 182 -12.82 27.71 -9.04
N LYS A 183 -14.12 27.61 -8.72
CA LYS A 183 -14.61 27.75 -7.34
C LYS A 183 -14.01 26.68 -6.41
N ILE A 184 -14.02 25.41 -6.84
CA ILE A 184 -13.48 24.28 -6.06
C ILE A 184 -11.96 24.45 -5.89
N LEU A 185 -11.26 24.87 -6.94
CA LEU A 185 -9.83 25.17 -6.87
C LEU A 185 -9.52 26.20 -5.78
N ILE A 186 -10.23 27.34 -5.77
CA ILE A 186 -10.03 28.40 -4.77
C ILE A 186 -10.35 27.89 -3.36
N GLU A 187 -11.41 27.10 -3.20
CA GLU A 187 -11.79 26.48 -1.92
C GLU A 187 -10.65 25.60 -1.36
N ILE A 188 -10.08 24.71 -2.19
CA ILE A 188 -8.98 23.83 -1.78
C ILE A 188 -7.71 24.63 -1.45
N LEU A 189 -7.33 25.59 -2.29
CA LEU A 189 -6.14 26.41 -2.06
C LEU A 189 -6.24 27.24 -0.77
N SER A 190 -7.45 27.67 -0.42
CA SER A 190 -7.73 28.47 0.77
C SER A 190 -7.92 27.64 2.04
N ASP A 191 -8.22 26.35 1.96
CA ASP A 191 -8.43 25.48 3.12
C ASP A 191 -7.10 25.22 3.86
N PRO A 192 -6.89 25.72 5.09
CA PRO A 192 -5.65 25.51 5.83
C PRO A 192 -5.43 24.05 6.27
N THR A 193 -6.46 23.21 6.18
CA THR A 193 -6.44 21.79 6.57
C THR A 193 -6.28 20.85 5.37
N ALA A 194 -6.29 21.36 4.13
CA ALA A 194 -6.12 20.56 2.92
C ALA A 194 -4.68 20.60 2.42
N GLY A 195 -4.07 19.42 2.30
CA GLY A 195 -2.76 19.24 1.71
C GLY A 195 -1.61 19.96 2.43
N THR A 196 -0.44 19.80 1.86
CA THR A 196 0.75 20.58 2.18
C THR A 196 0.86 21.80 1.25
N PRO A 197 1.76 22.76 1.52
CA PRO A 197 2.06 23.84 0.57
C PRO A 197 2.48 23.31 -0.81
N GLU A 198 3.18 22.17 -0.85
CA GLU A 198 3.59 21.52 -2.10
C GLU A 198 2.39 20.97 -2.88
N ASP A 199 1.43 20.33 -2.20
CA ASP A 199 0.20 19.80 -2.84
C ASP A 199 -0.60 20.92 -3.51
N LYS A 200 -0.72 22.05 -2.80
CA LYS A 200 -1.38 23.25 -3.33
C LYS A 200 -0.65 23.86 -4.51
N LEU A 201 0.68 23.92 -4.45
CA LEU A 201 1.50 24.41 -5.54
C LEU A 201 1.36 23.51 -6.78
N ARG A 202 1.40 22.19 -6.60
CA ARG A 202 1.19 21.20 -7.68
C ARG A 202 -0.17 21.41 -8.34
N LEU A 203 -1.24 21.46 -7.56
CA LEU A 203 -2.59 21.71 -8.06
C LEU A 203 -2.69 23.03 -8.86
N PHE A 204 -2.11 24.11 -8.34
CA PHE A 204 -2.08 25.40 -9.03
C PHE A 204 -1.31 25.32 -10.37
N LEU A 205 -0.15 24.67 -10.38
CA LEU A 205 0.65 24.52 -11.59
C LEU A 205 -0.06 23.64 -12.63
N ILE A 206 -0.72 22.56 -12.23
CA ILE A 206 -1.55 21.74 -13.12
C ILE A 206 -2.65 22.61 -13.75
N HIS A 207 -3.37 23.38 -12.92
CA HIS A 207 -4.38 24.32 -13.43
C HIS A 207 -3.79 25.32 -14.43
N TYR A 208 -2.65 25.93 -14.12
CA TYR A 208 -1.98 26.90 -14.99
C TYR A 208 -1.55 26.28 -16.32
N ILE A 209 -1.00 25.07 -16.31
CA ILE A 209 -0.52 24.37 -17.52
C ILE A 209 -1.68 23.90 -18.39
N CYS A 210 -2.77 23.41 -17.79
CA CYS A 210 -3.91 22.83 -18.50
C CYS A 210 -4.94 23.88 -18.95
N THR A 211 -4.95 25.07 -18.36
CA THR A 211 -5.85 26.15 -18.76
C THR A 211 -5.18 26.99 -19.86
N PRO A 212 -5.82 27.17 -21.03
CA PRO A 212 -5.25 28.04 -22.05
C PRO A 212 -5.08 29.44 -21.48
N MET A 213 -3.87 30.01 -21.61
CA MET A 213 -3.71 31.45 -21.38
C MET A 213 -4.72 32.15 -22.30
N MET A 214 -5.62 32.95 -21.72
CA MET A 214 -6.36 33.92 -22.50
C MET A 214 -5.34 34.86 -23.15
N THR A 215 -4.89 34.54 -24.35
CA THR A 215 -4.33 35.53 -25.27
C THR A 215 -5.48 36.44 -25.66
N GLN A 216 -5.75 37.44 -24.82
CA GLN A 216 -6.38 38.66 -25.30
C GLN A 216 -5.30 39.43 -26.07
N VAL A 217 -5.40 39.39 -27.39
CA VAL A 217 -4.93 40.45 -28.28
C VAL A 217 -6.12 40.88 -29.11
#